data_AF-A0A377D379-F1
#
_entry.id   AF-A0A377D379-F1
#
_cell.length_a   1.000
_cell.length_b   1.000
_cell.length_c   1.000
_cell.angle_alpha   90.00
_cell.angle_beta   90.00
_cell.angle_gamma   90.00
#
_symmetry.space_group_name_H-M   'P 1'
#
loop_
_entity.id
_entity.type
_entity.pdbx_description
1 polymer ?
#
loop_
_entity_poly.entity_id
_entity_poly.type
_entity_poly.pdbx_seq_one_letter_code
_entity_poly.pdbx_strand_id
1 'polypeptide(L)' 'MAVIYIAGPMTGYKDHNRTAFFTEAMRLAADGHVVLNPATLPED' A
#
# COMPACT_ATOMS: atom_id res chain seq x y z
N MET A 1 6.64 2.89 -16.49
CA MET A 1 6.64 3.72 -15.27
C MET A 1 5.31 4.46 -15.18
N ALA A 2 4.63 4.37 -14.04
CA ALA A 2 3.35 5.04 -13.76
C ALA A 2 3.28 5.42 -12.28
N VAL A 3 2.39 6.33 -11.92
CA VAL A 3 2.05 6.63 -10.52
C VAL A 3 0.78 5.85 -10.18
N ILE A 4 0.85 5.00 -9.15
CA ILE A 4 -0.23 4.08 -8.77
C ILE A 4 -0.65 4.36 -7.33
N TYR A 5 -1.94 4.55 -7.10
CA TYR A 5 -2.52 4.61 -5.77
C TYR A 5 -3.13 3.25 -5.41
N ILE A 6 -2.67 2.65 -4.30
CA ILE A 6 -3.24 1.41 -3.78
C ILE A 6 -4.38 1.74 -2.84
N ALA A 7 -5.56 1.20 -3.12
CA ALA A 7 -6.77 1.37 -2.33
C ALA A 7 -7.35 0.01 -1.91
N GLY A 8 -8.06 -0.01 -0.78
CA GLY A 8 -8.71 -1.20 -0.25
C GLY A 8 -9.15 -0.99 1.20
N PRO A 9 -9.97 -1.90 1.76
CA PRO A 9 -10.34 -1.82 3.16
C PRO A 9 -9.13 -2.10 4.05
N MET A 10 -8.89 -1.21 5.01
CA MET A 10 -7.81 -1.34 6.00
C MET A 10 -8.36 -1.70 7.38
N THR A 11 -9.44 -1.05 7.81
CA THR A 11 -10.09 -1.31 9.10
C THR A 11 -10.88 -2.61 9.08
N GLY A 12 -11.00 -3.27 10.23
CA GLY A 12 -11.67 -4.57 10.36
C GLY A 12 -10.81 -5.79 9.97
N TYR A 13 -9.56 -5.57 9.55
CA TYR A 13 -8.57 -6.59 9.27
C TYR A 13 -7.42 -6.55 10.27
N LYS A 14 -6.74 -7.69 10.44
CA LYS A 14 -5.51 -7.76 11.25
C LYS A 14 -4.49 -6.73 10.77
N ASP A 15 -3.84 -6.06 11.71
CA ASP A 15 -2.79 -5.04 11.48
C ASP A 15 -3.24 -3.94 10.51
N HIS A 16 -4.54 -3.61 10.51
CA HIS A 16 -5.15 -2.66 9.56
C HIS A 16 -4.87 -3.00 8.08
N ASN A 17 -4.76 -4.30 7.76
CA ASN A 17 -4.40 -4.81 6.43
C ASN A 17 -3.02 -4.32 5.90
N ARG A 18 -2.18 -3.73 6.77
CA ARG A 18 -0.90 -3.11 6.38
C ARG A 18 0.00 -4.06 5.59
N THR A 19 0.05 -5.33 5.97
CA THR A 19 0.86 -6.34 5.26
C THR A 19 0.50 -6.45 3.78
N ALA A 20 -0.79 -6.56 3.44
CA ALA A 20 -1.21 -6.70 2.05
C ALA A 20 -0.86 -5.45 1.22
N PHE A 21 -1.07 -4.27 1.81
CA PHE A 21 -0.70 -3.00 1.20
C PHE A 21 0.81 -2.87 0.95
N PHE A 22 1.64 -3.26 1.92
CA PHE A 22 3.10 -3.23 1.76
C PHE A 22 3.60 -4.25 0.74
N THR A 23 3.04 -5.47 0.74
CA THR A 23 3.40 -6.50 -0.24
C THR A 23 3.12 -6.05 -1.67
N GLU A 24 1.94 -5.47 -1.93
CA GLU A 24 1.61 -4.99 -3.27
C GLU A 24 2.43 -3.74 -3.65
N ALA A 25 2.69 -2.84 -2.69
CA ALA A 25 3.56 -1.70 -2.93
C ALA A 25 4.99 -2.11 -3.30
N MET A 26 5.55 -3.13 -2.65
CA MET A 26 6.86 -3.68 -3.01
C MET A 26 6.87 -4.29 -4.41
N ARG A 27 5.82 -5.04 -4.77
CA ARG A 27 5.69 -5.65 -6.10
C ARG A 27 5.67 -4.59 -7.21
N LEU A 28 4.81 -3.58 -7.07
CA LEU A 28 4.67 -2.49 -8.05
C LEU A 28 5.92 -1.61 -8.11
N ALA A 29 6.61 -1.39 -6.98
CA ALA A 29 7.88 -0.68 -6.97
C ALA A 29 8.98 -1.47 -7.69
N ALA A 30 9.03 -2.79 -7.53
CA ALA A 30 9.96 -3.66 -8.25
C ALA A 30 9.71 -3.65 -9.77
N ASP A 31 8.46 -3.46 -10.19
CA ASP A 31 8.07 -3.28 -11.60
C ASP A 31 8.39 -1.86 -12.15
N GLY A 32 8.94 -0.96 -11.33
CA GLY A 32 9.38 0.38 -11.73
C GLY A 32 8.29 1.45 -11.69
N HIS A 33 7.26 1.28 -10.83
CA HIS A 33 6.23 2.28 -10.59
C HIS A 33 6.51 3.13 -9.35
N VAL A 34 5.94 4.33 -9.33
CA VAL A 34 5.84 5.15 -8.11
C VAL A 34 4.53 4.78 -7.42
N VAL A 35 4.59 4.33 -6.17
CA VAL A 35 3.42 3.81 -5.45
C VAL A 35 3.04 4.73 -4.30
N LEU A 36 1.76 5.09 -4.22
CA LEU A 36 1.15 5.81 -3.12
C LEU A 36 0.33 4.80 -2.28
N ASN A 37 0.76 4.58 -1.04
CA ASN A 37 0.20 3.56 -0.15
C ASN A 37 -0.31 4.20 1.16
N PRO A 38 -1.63 4.16 1.46
CA PRO A 38 -2.15 4.72 2.71
C PRO A 38 -1.58 4.06 3.97
N ALA A 39 -1.06 2.84 3.89
CA ALA A 39 -0.38 2.19 5.01
C ALA A 39 0.96 2.86 5.40
N THR A 40 1.50 3.81 4.64
CA THR A 40 2.67 4.59 5.05
C THR A 40 2.32 5.84 5.86
N LEU A 41 1.05 6.21 5.93
CA LEU A 41 0.62 7.39 6.67
C LEU A 41 0.71 7.15 8.18
N PRO A 42 1.12 8.15 8.97
CA PRO A 42 1.05 8.06 10.42
C PRO A 42 -0.40 7.86 10.88
N GLU A 43 -0.57 7.12 11.97
CA GLU A 43 -1.86 7.04 12.66
C GLU A 43 -1.94 8.28 13.57
N ASP A 44 -3.00 9.10 13.41
CA ASP A 44 -3.25 10.29 14.23
C ASP A 44 -3.50 9.94 15.71
#